data_AF-A0A2I0ISH9-F1
#
_entry.id   AF-A0A2I0ISH9-F1
#
_cell.length_a   1.000
_cell.length_b   1.000
_cell.length_c   1.000
_cell.angle_alpha   90.00
_cell.angle_beta   90.00
_cell.angle_gamma   90.00
#
_symmetry.space_group_name_H-M   'P 1'
#
loop_
_entity.id
_entity.type
_entity.pdbx_description
1 polymer ?
#
loop_
_entity_poly.entity_id
_entity_poly.type
_entity_poly.pdbx_seq_one_letter_code
_entity_poly.pdbx_strand_id
1 'polypeptide(L)'
;MDNMDQTRAFMRDVRRIVIKVGTAVVTRGDGRLALGRLGALCEQIKELNSQGYEVVLVSSGAVGLGRQRLRYRKLVNSSIADLQNPQGELDGKACAAVGQNSLMALYDQLFSQLDMTSAQVMVTDHDFHYPELRKQLSETVQSLVQMRVIPIFNENDAISTRRAPYEDSSGIFWDNDSLAALLALELKADLLILLSDVDGLYSGPPSDPQSKLISTYIKERHQEEITFGEMSRVGRGGMTAKVKAAVNAADSGIPVIITSGYVAGNVIKVIDGERIGTLFHRDAHLWASFTEVGARDMAVSARESSRRLQAISSDDRNKILFDIADALEVNRQQIISENGADVAAAEAAGYAKALIARLTLTPQK
;
A
#
# COMPACT_ATOMS: atom_id res chain seq x y z
N MET A 1 23.01 -8.03 1.23
CA MET A 1 21.80 -8.39 2.01
C MET A 1 21.93 -8.02 3.50
N ASP A 2 22.94 -7.25 3.93
CA ASP A 2 23.21 -6.96 5.37
C ASP A 2 22.47 -5.74 5.93
N ASN A 3 21.46 -5.19 5.23
CA ASN A 3 20.77 -3.97 5.67
C ASN A 3 19.23 -4.07 5.62
N MET A 4 18.69 -5.29 5.58
CA MET A 4 17.24 -5.52 5.50
C MET A 4 16.59 -5.30 6.86
N ASP A 5 15.54 -4.49 6.91
CA ASP A 5 14.77 -4.23 8.13
C ASP A 5 14.06 -5.51 8.60
N GLN A 6 14.07 -5.81 9.90
CA GLN A 6 13.45 -7.02 10.44
C GLN A 6 11.94 -7.08 10.15
N THR A 7 11.25 -5.94 10.14
CA THR A 7 9.81 -5.84 9.80
C THR A 7 9.55 -6.04 8.30
N ARG A 8 10.61 -6.18 7.49
CA ARG A 8 10.58 -6.45 6.05
C ARG A 8 11.16 -7.82 5.70
N ALA A 9 11.40 -8.68 6.69
CA ALA A 9 12.03 -9.99 6.45
C ALA A 9 11.27 -10.90 5.48
N PHE A 10 9.94 -10.74 5.40
CA PHE A 10 9.08 -11.46 4.46
C PHE A 10 9.38 -11.14 2.97
N MET A 11 10.12 -10.06 2.68
CA MET A 11 10.50 -9.70 1.29
C MET A 11 11.30 -10.79 0.58
N ARG A 12 11.99 -11.66 1.33
CA ARG A 12 12.75 -12.79 0.77
C ARG A 12 11.87 -13.79 0.03
N ASP A 13 10.60 -13.89 0.41
CA ASP A 13 9.64 -14.86 -0.12
C ASP A 13 8.75 -14.26 -1.22
N VAL A 14 8.86 -12.94 -1.48
CA VAL A 14 8.06 -12.26 -2.50
C VAL A 14 8.50 -12.69 -3.90
N ARG A 15 7.53 -13.06 -4.74
CA ARG A 15 7.73 -13.38 -6.17
C ARG A 15 6.77 -12.64 -7.08
N ARG A 16 5.48 -12.61 -6.74
CA ARG A 16 4.44 -11.93 -7.50
C ARG A 16 4.06 -10.61 -6.86
N ILE A 17 4.21 -9.53 -7.62
CA ILE A 17 4.04 -8.17 -7.13
C ILE A 17 2.97 -7.47 -7.95
N VAL A 18 1.97 -6.88 -7.28
CA VAL A 18 1.07 -5.91 -7.89
C VAL A 18 1.58 -4.52 -7.58
N ILE A 19 1.83 -3.70 -8.61
CA ILE A 19 2.22 -2.30 -8.46
C ILE A 19 1.06 -1.43 -8.96
N LYS A 20 0.56 -0.53 -8.12
CA LYS A 20 -0.47 0.42 -8.51
C LYS A 20 0.11 1.83 -8.63
N VAL A 21 -0.16 2.50 -9.74
CA VAL A 21 0.18 3.92 -9.94
C VAL A 21 -1.05 4.81 -10.00
N GLY A 22 -1.16 5.75 -9.07
CA GLY A 22 -2.24 6.73 -9.05
C GLY A 22 -2.12 7.82 -10.14
N THR A 23 -3.22 8.53 -10.41
CA THR A 23 -3.25 9.62 -11.39
C THR A 23 -2.16 10.67 -11.14
N ALA A 24 -1.94 11.06 -9.88
CA ALA A 24 -0.92 12.04 -9.51
C ALA A 24 0.52 11.56 -9.81
N VAL A 25 0.75 10.24 -9.89
CA VAL A 25 2.02 9.63 -10.31
C VAL A 25 2.10 9.62 -11.84
N VAL A 26 1.02 9.23 -12.53
CA VAL A 26 0.98 9.13 -13.99
C VAL A 26 1.02 10.50 -14.69
N THR A 27 0.48 11.55 -14.05
CA THR A 27 0.37 12.89 -14.64
C THR A 27 1.21 13.93 -13.90
N ARG A 28 1.61 14.98 -14.62
CA ARG A 28 2.19 16.21 -14.08
C ARG A 28 1.08 17.19 -13.65
N GLY A 29 1.46 18.26 -12.95
CA GLY A 29 0.53 19.31 -12.53
C GLY A 29 -0.19 20.03 -13.67
N ASP A 30 0.34 19.98 -14.90
CA ASP A 30 -0.28 20.52 -16.12
C ASP A 30 -1.27 19.54 -16.80
N GLY A 31 -1.49 18.36 -16.20
CA GLY A 31 -2.37 17.31 -16.71
C GLY A 31 -1.74 16.40 -17.78
N ARG A 32 -0.51 16.70 -18.24
CA ARG A 32 0.20 15.85 -19.20
C ARG A 32 0.83 14.63 -18.51
N LEU A 33 1.16 13.60 -19.30
CA LEU A 33 1.86 12.42 -18.78
C LEU A 33 3.24 12.78 -18.22
N ALA A 34 3.58 12.21 -17.07
CA ALA A 34 4.86 12.37 -16.42
C ALA A 34 5.91 11.41 -17.02
N LEU A 35 6.32 11.65 -18.26
CA LEU A 35 7.18 10.74 -19.04
C LEU A 35 8.42 10.25 -18.28
N GLY A 36 9.18 11.15 -17.67
CA GLY A 36 10.39 10.77 -16.93
C GLY A 36 10.11 9.86 -15.73
N ARG A 37 8.99 10.08 -15.04
CA ARG A 37 8.57 9.26 -13.89
C ARG A 37 8.08 7.88 -14.34
N LEU A 38 7.30 7.83 -15.42
CA LEU A 38 6.84 6.57 -16.00
C LEU A 38 7.98 5.76 -16.61
N GLY A 39 8.95 6.42 -17.27
CA GLY A 39 10.17 5.78 -17.76
C GLY A 39 10.98 5.15 -16.63
N ALA A 40 11.27 5.91 -15.58
CA ALA A 40 11.97 5.39 -14.40
C ALA A 40 11.22 4.25 -13.70
N LEU A 41 9.89 4.23 -13.74
CA LEU A 41 9.11 3.09 -13.24
C LEU A 41 9.25 1.87 -14.16
N CYS A 42 9.17 2.05 -15.48
CA CYS A 42 9.32 0.96 -16.44
C CYS A 42 10.72 0.32 -16.34
N GLU A 43 11.76 1.12 -16.12
CA GLU A 43 13.12 0.63 -15.85
C GLU A 43 13.20 -0.22 -14.57
N GLN A 44 12.54 0.20 -13.49
CA GLN A 44 12.47 -0.61 -12.26
C GLN A 44 11.68 -1.91 -12.49
N ILE A 45 10.58 -1.87 -13.24
CA ILE A 45 9.80 -3.07 -13.59
C ILE A 45 10.64 -4.02 -14.45
N LYS A 46 11.45 -3.48 -15.38
CA LYS A 46 12.39 -4.24 -16.20
C LYS A 46 13.43 -4.96 -15.36
N GLU A 47 14.01 -4.26 -14.39
CA GLU A 47 14.97 -4.84 -13.46
C GLU A 47 14.33 -6.01 -12.70
N LEU A 48 13.18 -5.80 -12.06
CA LEU A 48 12.45 -6.85 -11.33
C LEU A 48 12.11 -8.04 -12.22
N ASN A 49 11.59 -7.80 -13.42
CA ASN A 49 11.24 -8.88 -14.35
C ASN A 49 12.49 -9.68 -14.78
N SER A 50 13.64 -9.01 -14.94
CA SER A 50 14.91 -9.69 -15.26
C SER A 50 15.42 -10.58 -14.12
N GLN A 51 15.13 -10.19 -12.87
CA GLN A 51 15.42 -10.96 -11.65
C GLN A 51 14.41 -12.10 -11.40
N GLY A 52 13.38 -12.24 -12.25
CA GLY A 52 12.41 -13.32 -12.19
C GLY A 52 11.15 -13.01 -11.37
N TYR A 53 10.94 -11.76 -10.95
CA TYR A 53 9.68 -11.36 -10.33
C TYR A 53 8.54 -11.30 -11.36
N GLU A 54 7.35 -11.70 -10.94
CA GLU A 54 6.12 -11.59 -11.73
C GLU A 54 5.42 -10.28 -11.38
N VAL A 55 5.51 -9.28 -12.26
CA VAL A 55 4.97 -7.94 -11.98
C VAL A 55 3.68 -7.71 -12.75
N VAL A 56 2.64 -7.28 -12.03
CA VAL A 56 1.35 -6.83 -12.57
C VAL A 56 1.19 -5.34 -12.26
N LEU A 57 0.93 -4.52 -13.27
CA LEU A 57 0.76 -3.07 -13.12
C LEU A 57 -0.72 -2.71 -13.12
N VAL A 58 -1.16 -1.87 -12.18
CA VAL A 58 -2.50 -1.26 -12.16
C VAL A 58 -2.33 0.24 -12.33
N SER A 59 -2.78 0.79 -13.45
CA SER A 59 -2.59 2.21 -13.77
C SER A 59 -3.87 3.02 -13.59
N SER A 60 -3.74 4.33 -13.35
CA SER A 60 -4.82 5.32 -13.40
C SER A 60 -4.53 6.42 -14.43
N GLY A 61 -5.34 7.48 -14.48
CA GLY A 61 -5.05 8.71 -15.22
C GLY A 61 -5.69 8.83 -16.62
N ALA A 62 -6.33 7.77 -17.12
CA ALA A 62 -6.98 7.77 -18.43
C ALA A 62 -7.98 8.92 -18.61
N VAL A 63 -8.95 9.07 -17.70
CA VAL A 63 -9.99 10.13 -17.79
C VAL A 63 -9.38 11.54 -17.90
N GLY A 64 -8.38 11.86 -17.07
CA GLY A 64 -7.72 13.17 -17.09
C GLY A 64 -7.01 13.45 -18.42
N LEU A 65 -6.27 12.46 -18.91
CA LEU A 65 -5.55 12.55 -20.18
C LEU A 65 -6.48 12.71 -21.38
N GLY A 66 -7.56 11.93 -21.43
CA GLY A 66 -8.53 12.02 -22.51
C GLY A 66 -9.32 13.32 -22.47
N ARG A 67 -9.63 13.84 -21.27
CA ARG A 67 -10.26 15.17 -21.12
C ARG A 67 -9.39 16.27 -21.72
N GLN A 68 -8.07 16.22 -21.52
CA GLN A 68 -7.16 17.18 -22.13
C GLN A 68 -7.14 17.06 -23.66
N ARG A 69 -7.04 15.84 -24.20
CA ARG A 69 -7.03 15.60 -25.65
C ARG A 69 -8.34 16.03 -26.30
N LEU A 70 -9.48 15.72 -25.69
CA LEU A 70 -10.80 16.09 -26.19
C LEU A 70 -11.05 17.60 -26.11
N ARG A 71 -10.56 18.29 -25.06
CA ARG A 71 -10.58 19.76 -25.00
C ARG A 71 -9.80 20.38 -26.16
N TYR A 72 -8.61 19.87 -26.45
CA TYR A 72 -7.82 20.34 -27.60
C TYR A 72 -8.53 20.07 -28.93
N ARG A 73 -9.08 18.87 -29.12
CA ARG A 73 -9.88 18.54 -30.31
C ARG A 73 -11.09 19.45 -30.47
N LYS A 74 -11.80 19.76 -29.38
CA LYS A 74 -12.93 20.69 -29.40
C LYS A 74 -12.47 22.08 -29.80
N LEU A 75 -11.42 22.60 -29.15
CA LEU A 75 -10.83 23.91 -29.44
C LEU A 75 -10.46 24.08 -30.92
N VAL A 76 -9.82 23.08 -31.53
CA VAL A 76 -9.37 23.13 -32.93
C VAL A 76 -10.53 23.02 -33.93
N ASN A 77 -11.65 22.41 -33.53
CA ASN A 77 -12.83 22.23 -34.38
C ASN A 77 -13.97 23.21 -34.06
N SER A 78 -13.78 24.11 -33.09
CA SER A 78 -14.77 25.12 -32.70
C SER A 78 -14.65 26.35 -33.59
N SER A 79 -15.79 26.87 -34.03
CA SER A 79 -15.85 28.20 -34.61
C SER A 79 -15.59 29.28 -33.54
N ILE A 80 -15.31 30.52 -33.94
CA ILE A 80 -15.16 31.66 -33.02
C ILE A 80 -16.43 31.83 -32.15
N ALA A 81 -17.61 31.59 -32.72
CA ALA A 81 -18.88 31.67 -32.00
C ALA A 81 -19.01 30.57 -30.92
N ASP A 82 -18.51 29.36 -31.18
CA ASP A 82 -18.55 28.24 -30.23
C ASP A 82 -17.62 28.48 -29.02
N LEU A 83 -16.53 29.23 -29.21
CA LEU A 83 -15.59 29.57 -28.14
C LEU A 83 -16.13 30.63 -27.17
N GLN A 84 -17.14 31.40 -27.58
CA GLN A 84 -17.80 32.39 -26.74
C GLN A 84 -18.83 31.76 -25.78
N ASN A 85 -19.24 30.52 -26.03
CA ASN A 85 -20.16 29.77 -25.16
C ASN A 85 -19.41 29.07 -24.02
N PRO A 86 -20.04 28.91 -22.83
CA PRO A 86 -19.51 28.09 -21.76
C PRO A 86 -19.20 26.68 -22.28
N GLN A 87 -17.94 26.27 -22.17
CA GLN A 87 -17.53 24.94 -22.58
C GLN A 87 -18.17 23.91 -21.65
N GLY A 88 -19.22 23.24 -22.13
CA GLY A 88 -19.90 22.17 -21.38
C GLY A 88 -18.94 21.07 -20.94
N GLU A 89 -19.29 20.37 -19.86
CA GLU A 89 -18.51 19.24 -19.36
C GLU A 89 -18.41 18.13 -20.42
N LEU A 90 -17.21 17.57 -20.55
CA LEU A 90 -16.98 16.42 -21.41
C LEU A 90 -17.40 15.15 -20.70
N ASP A 91 -18.05 14.24 -21.42
CA ASP A 91 -18.39 12.92 -20.90
C ASP A 91 -17.13 12.17 -20.43
N GLY A 92 -17.15 11.76 -19.15
CA GLY A 92 -16.06 11.04 -18.50
C GLY A 92 -15.76 9.70 -19.18
N LYS A 93 -16.76 9.02 -19.74
CA LYS A 93 -16.58 7.73 -20.42
C LYS A 93 -15.84 7.90 -21.75
N ALA A 94 -16.24 8.88 -22.55
CA ALA A 94 -15.50 9.27 -23.75
C ALA A 94 -14.06 9.71 -23.43
N CYS A 95 -13.88 10.47 -22.34
CA CYS A 95 -12.55 10.84 -21.86
C CYS A 95 -11.72 9.61 -21.47
N ALA A 96 -12.30 8.63 -20.77
CA ALA A 96 -11.61 7.40 -20.42
C ALA A 96 -11.16 6.63 -21.67
N ALA A 97 -12.04 6.43 -22.65
CA ALA A 97 -11.72 5.70 -23.88
C ALA A 97 -10.55 6.35 -24.65
N VAL A 98 -10.59 7.67 -24.85
CA VAL A 98 -9.52 8.41 -25.54
C VAL A 98 -8.21 8.38 -24.74
N GLY A 99 -8.31 8.59 -23.42
CA GLY A 99 -7.15 8.62 -22.54
C GLY A 99 -6.49 7.26 -22.36
N GLN A 100 -7.27 6.18 -22.30
CA GLN A 100 -6.75 4.83 -22.14
C GLN A 100 -5.90 4.41 -23.33
N ASN A 101 -6.35 4.68 -24.56
CA ASN A 101 -5.54 4.47 -25.77
C ASN A 101 -4.20 5.22 -25.68
N SER A 102 -4.25 6.48 -25.24
CA SER A 102 -3.07 7.34 -25.11
C SER A 102 -2.09 6.84 -24.04
N LEU A 103 -2.61 6.31 -22.94
CA LEU A 103 -1.83 5.76 -21.83
C LEU A 103 -1.15 4.45 -22.23
N MET A 104 -1.88 3.55 -22.89
CA MET A 104 -1.32 2.28 -23.36
C MET A 104 -0.28 2.46 -24.45
N ALA A 105 -0.50 3.37 -25.40
CA ALA A 105 0.51 3.69 -26.40
C ALA A 105 1.83 4.15 -25.78
N LEU A 106 1.79 4.90 -24.67
CA LEU A 106 3.00 5.29 -23.95
C LEU A 106 3.66 4.10 -23.26
N TYR A 107 2.91 3.29 -22.50
CA TYR A 107 3.48 2.13 -21.83
C TYR A 107 4.10 1.15 -22.82
N ASP A 108 3.40 0.87 -23.92
CA ASP A 108 3.88 -0.02 -24.97
C ASP A 108 5.19 0.50 -25.59
N GLN A 109 5.25 1.81 -25.88
CA GLN A 109 6.47 2.44 -26.36
C GLN A 109 7.62 2.32 -25.35
N LEU A 110 7.38 2.64 -24.06
CA LEU A 110 8.41 2.60 -23.03
C LEU A 110 8.92 1.17 -22.78
N PHE A 111 8.03 0.19 -22.65
CA PHE A 111 8.43 -1.21 -22.46
C PHE A 111 9.12 -1.78 -23.68
N SER A 112 8.68 -1.42 -24.90
CA SER A 112 9.36 -1.85 -26.14
C SER A 112 10.79 -1.32 -26.22
N GLN A 113 11.07 -0.10 -25.74
CA GLN A 113 12.45 0.41 -25.65
C GLN A 113 13.32 -0.35 -24.63
N LEU A 114 12.71 -1.11 -23.73
CA LEU A 114 13.38 -1.92 -22.70
C LEU A 114 13.36 -3.42 -23.05
N ASP A 115 13.06 -3.78 -24.30
CA ASP A 115 12.90 -5.16 -24.77
C ASP A 115 11.89 -5.96 -23.93
N MET A 116 10.80 -5.30 -23.54
CA MET A 116 9.70 -5.89 -22.80
C MET A 116 8.39 -5.74 -23.54
N THR A 117 7.53 -6.75 -23.38
CA THR A 117 6.17 -6.70 -23.88
C THR A 117 5.21 -6.36 -22.74
N SER A 118 4.27 -5.46 -23.01
CA SER A 118 3.15 -5.18 -22.12
C SER A 118 1.85 -5.69 -22.73
N ALA A 119 0.88 -6.03 -21.89
CA ALA A 119 -0.44 -6.47 -22.33
C ALA A 119 -1.52 -5.66 -21.59
N GLN A 120 -2.42 -5.03 -22.34
CA GLN A 120 -3.55 -4.33 -21.77
C GLN A 120 -4.60 -5.32 -21.27
N VAL A 121 -5.09 -5.13 -20.05
CA VAL A 121 -6.26 -5.83 -19.51
C VAL A 121 -7.22 -4.81 -18.91
N MET A 122 -8.46 -4.77 -19.40
CA MET A 122 -9.48 -3.83 -18.93
C MET A 122 -10.58 -4.60 -18.21
N VAL A 123 -10.99 -4.13 -17.03
CA VAL A 123 -11.96 -4.82 -16.19
C VAL A 123 -13.00 -3.88 -15.62
N THR A 124 -14.15 -4.42 -15.27
CA THR A 124 -15.25 -3.78 -14.56
C THR A 124 -15.55 -4.58 -13.29
N ASP A 125 -16.38 -4.05 -12.40
CA ASP A 125 -16.87 -4.80 -11.23
C ASP A 125 -17.63 -6.07 -11.63
N HIS A 126 -18.35 -6.03 -12.75
CA HIS A 126 -19.07 -7.19 -13.29
C HIS A 126 -18.16 -8.40 -13.51
N ASP A 127 -16.92 -8.18 -13.94
CA ASP A 127 -15.96 -9.25 -14.23
C ASP A 127 -15.51 -10.02 -12.97
N PHE A 128 -15.64 -9.40 -11.79
CA PHE A 128 -15.31 -10.03 -10.52
C PHE A 128 -16.53 -10.62 -9.80
N HIS A 129 -17.74 -10.38 -10.30
CA HIS A 129 -18.96 -10.95 -9.72
C HIS A 129 -19.05 -12.46 -9.97
N TYR A 130 -18.63 -12.92 -11.15
CA TYR A 130 -18.73 -14.32 -11.56
C TYR A 130 -17.41 -15.08 -11.34
N PRO A 131 -17.41 -16.21 -10.61
CA PRO A 131 -16.22 -17.04 -10.42
C PRO A 131 -15.53 -17.47 -11.71
N GLU A 132 -16.30 -17.70 -12.78
CA GLU A 132 -15.80 -18.17 -14.08
C GLU A 132 -14.95 -17.09 -14.77
N LEU A 133 -15.38 -15.83 -14.72
CA LEU A 133 -14.64 -14.70 -15.28
C LEU A 133 -13.36 -14.43 -14.49
N ARG A 134 -13.42 -14.51 -13.16
CA ARG A 134 -12.23 -14.41 -12.30
C ARG A 134 -11.20 -15.49 -12.58
N LYS A 135 -11.66 -16.72 -12.82
CA LYS A 135 -10.80 -17.83 -13.23
C LYS A 135 -10.15 -17.56 -14.60
N GLN A 136 -10.91 -17.11 -15.60
CA GLN A 136 -10.38 -16.76 -16.92
C GLN A 136 -9.35 -15.62 -16.85
N LEU A 137 -9.62 -14.60 -16.05
CA LEU A 137 -8.69 -13.50 -15.78
C LEU A 137 -7.38 -14.05 -15.19
N SER A 138 -7.47 -14.90 -14.18
CA SER A 138 -6.32 -15.50 -13.51
C SER A 138 -5.49 -16.38 -14.45
N GLU A 139 -6.13 -17.22 -15.28
CA GLU A 139 -5.46 -18.07 -16.27
C GLU A 139 -4.77 -17.23 -17.37
N THR A 140 -5.41 -16.14 -17.80
CA THR A 140 -4.83 -15.20 -18.77
C THR A 140 -3.60 -14.52 -18.19
N VAL A 141 -3.70 -13.98 -16.97
CA VAL A 141 -2.57 -13.34 -16.29
C VAL A 141 -1.43 -14.35 -16.07
N GLN A 142 -1.74 -15.57 -15.63
CA GLN A 142 -0.74 -16.62 -15.45
C GLN A 142 0.03 -16.91 -16.76
N SER A 143 -0.67 -16.97 -17.88
CA SER A 143 -0.05 -17.18 -19.20
C SER A 143 0.86 -16.01 -19.59
N LEU A 144 0.41 -14.77 -19.36
CA LEU A 144 1.19 -13.56 -19.65
C LEU A 144 2.48 -13.50 -18.82
N VAL A 145 2.40 -13.69 -17.49
CA VAL A 145 3.57 -13.60 -16.61
C VAL A 145 4.57 -14.73 -16.85
N GLN A 146 4.11 -15.94 -17.24
CA GLN A 146 4.99 -17.05 -17.65
C GLN A 146 5.83 -16.71 -18.88
N MET A 147 5.29 -15.89 -19.79
CA MET A 147 6.00 -15.36 -20.95
C MET A 147 6.79 -14.08 -20.64
N ARG A 148 6.88 -13.68 -19.37
CA ARG A 148 7.49 -12.43 -18.89
C ARG A 148 6.86 -11.15 -19.47
N VAL A 149 5.60 -11.24 -19.93
CA VAL A 149 4.81 -10.07 -20.36
C VAL A 149 4.27 -9.35 -19.12
N ILE A 150 4.27 -8.02 -19.13
CA ILE A 150 3.72 -7.19 -18.03
C ILE A 150 2.24 -6.91 -18.28
N PRO A 151 1.31 -7.50 -17.50
CA PRO A 151 -0.10 -7.14 -17.59
C PRO A 151 -0.31 -5.76 -16.99
N ILE A 152 -0.98 -4.88 -17.75
CA ILE A 152 -1.35 -3.53 -17.32
C ILE A 152 -2.87 -3.46 -17.21
N PHE A 153 -3.34 -3.45 -15.97
CA PHE A 153 -4.75 -3.33 -15.61
C PHE A 153 -5.20 -1.88 -15.48
N ASN A 154 -6.44 -1.63 -15.86
CA ASN A 154 -7.19 -0.43 -15.48
C ASN A 154 -8.70 -0.74 -15.46
N GLU A 155 -9.48 0.06 -14.72
CA GLU A 155 -10.93 0.02 -14.81
C GLU A 155 -11.37 0.43 -16.22
N ASN A 156 -12.32 -0.32 -16.80
CA ASN A 156 -12.96 0.01 -18.07
C ASN A 156 -14.04 1.08 -17.87
N ASP A 157 -13.58 2.26 -17.49
CA ASP A 157 -14.37 3.47 -17.26
C ASP A 157 -15.27 3.83 -18.46
N ALA A 158 -14.89 3.44 -19.67
CA ALA A 158 -15.65 3.73 -20.89
C ALA A 158 -17.02 3.01 -20.91
N ILE A 159 -17.12 1.84 -20.27
CA ILE A 159 -18.34 1.03 -20.21
C ILE A 159 -18.82 0.73 -18.79
N SER A 160 -18.06 1.14 -17.77
CA SER A 160 -18.43 1.01 -16.36
C SER A 160 -19.82 1.59 -16.09
N THR A 161 -20.63 0.91 -15.28
CA THR A 161 -22.01 1.33 -14.96
C THR A 161 -22.05 2.53 -14.02
N ARG A 162 -20.91 2.87 -13.41
CA ARG A 162 -20.76 3.93 -12.42
C ARG A 162 -20.99 5.31 -13.01
N ARG A 163 -21.66 6.16 -12.23
CA ARG A 163 -21.95 7.56 -12.56
C ARG A 163 -21.51 8.44 -11.41
N ALA A 164 -21.27 9.72 -11.67
CA ALA A 164 -21.01 10.69 -10.61
C ALA A 164 -22.34 11.05 -9.91
N PRO A 165 -22.38 11.23 -8.57
CA PRO A 165 -21.29 11.00 -7.61
C PRO A 165 -20.93 9.51 -7.54
N TYR A 166 -19.62 9.22 -7.58
CA TYR A 166 -19.11 7.85 -7.62
C TYR A 166 -19.27 7.20 -6.25
N GLU A 167 -20.31 6.39 -6.08
CA GLU A 167 -20.53 5.56 -4.91
C GLU A 167 -20.14 4.10 -5.21
N ASP A 168 -19.69 3.37 -4.19
CA ASP A 168 -19.46 1.92 -4.30
C ASP A 168 -20.81 1.19 -4.30
N SER A 169 -21.51 1.23 -5.43
CA SER A 169 -22.80 0.56 -5.60
C SER A 169 -22.68 -0.97 -5.73
N SER A 170 -21.46 -1.48 -5.98
CA SER A 170 -21.22 -2.90 -6.26
C SER A 170 -20.73 -3.67 -5.03
N GLY A 171 -20.03 -3.00 -4.12
CA GLY A 171 -19.32 -3.62 -3.00
C GLY A 171 -18.07 -4.42 -3.40
N ILE A 172 -17.65 -4.36 -4.67
CA ILE A 172 -16.55 -5.17 -5.21
C ILE A 172 -15.23 -4.37 -5.19
N PHE A 173 -15.17 -3.29 -5.97
CA PHE A 173 -14.11 -2.27 -5.91
C PHE A 173 -14.72 -0.93 -6.31
N TRP A 174 -14.07 0.21 -6.06
CA TRP A 174 -14.66 1.53 -6.36
C TRP A 174 -13.68 2.49 -7.07
N ASP A 175 -12.38 2.24 -6.94
CA ASP A 175 -11.29 2.94 -7.60
C ASP A 175 -10.14 1.97 -7.90
N ASN A 176 -9.05 2.47 -8.48
CA ASN A 176 -7.93 1.61 -8.82
C ASN A 176 -7.09 1.17 -7.59
N ASP A 177 -7.26 1.80 -6.42
CA ASP A 177 -6.61 1.32 -5.18
C ASP A 177 -7.30 0.03 -4.70
N SER A 178 -8.63 0.03 -4.65
CA SER A 178 -9.44 -1.17 -4.35
C SER A 178 -9.37 -2.23 -5.45
N LEU A 179 -9.29 -1.84 -6.73
CA LEU A 179 -9.03 -2.79 -7.82
C LEU A 179 -7.67 -3.47 -7.66
N ALA A 180 -6.61 -2.74 -7.28
CA ALA A 180 -5.30 -3.33 -7.08
C ALA A 180 -5.25 -4.29 -5.89
N ALA A 181 -5.95 -3.97 -4.80
CA ALA A 181 -6.13 -4.88 -3.67
C ALA A 181 -6.89 -6.14 -4.08
N LEU A 182 -7.98 -6.00 -4.84
CA LEU A 182 -8.76 -7.13 -5.35
C LEU A 182 -7.93 -8.02 -6.30
N LEU A 183 -7.20 -7.42 -7.24
CA LEU A 183 -6.32 -8.15 -8.13
C LEU A 183 -5.19 -8.87 -7.38
N ALA A 184 -4.62 -8.25 -6.35
CA ALA A 184 -3.62 -8.91 -5.52
C ALA A 184 -4.20 -10.19 -4.87
N LEU A 185 -5.43 -10.15 -4.38
CA LEU A 185 -6.12 -11.31 -3.80
C LEU A 185 -6.42 -12.39 -4.85
N GLU A 186 -7.06 -12.01 -5.95
CA GLU A 186 -7.45 -12.95 -7.01
C GLU A 186 -6.23 -13.62 -7.66
N LEU A 187 -5.15 -12.86 -7.85
CA LEU A 187 -3.91 -13.37 -8.45
C LEU A 187 -2.94 -13.97 -7.44
N LYS A 188 -3.29 -14.03 -6.15
CA LYS A 188 -2.44 -14.51 -5.05
C LYS A 188 -1.06 -13.87 -5.08
N ALA A 189 -1.03 -12.54 -5.17
CA ALA A 189 0.21 -11.78 -5.11
C ALA A 189 0.81 -11.83 -3.70
N ASP A 190 2.14 -11.82 -3.63
CA ASP A 190 2.89 -11.84 -2.36
C ASP A 190 3.07 -10.42 -1.81
N LEU A 191 2.91 -9.39 -2.64
CA LEU A 191 3.06 -7.99 -2.27
C LEU A 191 2.22 -7.07 -3.15
N LEU A 192 1.57 -6.10 -2.52
CA LEU A 192 0.95 -4.95 -3.21
C LEU A 192 1.73 -3.67 -2.90
N ILE A 193 2.18 -2.95 -3.92
CA ILE A 193 2.83 -1.64 -3.79
C ILE A 193 1.89 -0.56 -4.34
N LEU A 194 1.43 0.34 -3.47
CA LEU A 194 0.62 1.49 -3.84
C LEU A 194 1.51 2.74 -3.98
N LEU A 195 1.83 3.11 -5.22
CA LEU A 195 2.61 4.32 -5.51
C LEU A 195 1.70 5.56 -5.49
N SER A 196 2.01 6.48 -4.57
CA SER A 196 1.28 7.73 -4.34
C SER A 196 2.15 8.96 -4.61
N ASP A 197 1.54 10.13 -4.53
CA ASP A 197 2.16 11.45 -4.48
C ASP A 197 2.70 11.85 -3.08
N VAL A 198 2.64 10.94 -2.11
CA VAL A 198 3.17 11.10 -0.76
C VAL A 198 4.08 9.92 -0.40
N ASP A 199 4.99 10.12 0.55
CA ASP A 199 5.98 9.10 0.94
C ASP A 199 5.39 7.89 1.66
N GLY A 200 4.19 8.04 2.21
CA GLY A 200 3.45 7.01 2.93
C GLY A 200 2.38 7.66 3.79
N LEU A 201 2.02 6.97 4.87
CA LEU A 201 1.08 7.44 5.88
C LEU A 201 1.80 8.21 6.98
N TYR A 202 1.27 9.36 7.35
CA TYR A 202 1.85 10.23 8.37
C TYR A 202 1.00 10.24 9.64
N SER A 203 1.63 10.43 10.80
CA SER A 203 0.97 10.50 12.12
C SER A 203 0.11 11.75 12.32
N GLY A 204 0.19 12.72 11.40
CA GLY A 204 -0.61 13.93 11.38
C GLY A 204 -0.60 14.58 10.00
N PRO A 205 -1.24 15.74 9.83
CA PRO A 205 -1.23 16.48 8.57
C PRO A 205 0.19 16.81 8.11
N PRO A 206 0.49 16.79 6.80
CA PRO A 206 1.83 17.15 6.29
C PRO A 206 2.29 18.57 6.65
N SER A 207 1.35 19.46 6.99
CA SER A 207 1.64 20.83 7.44
C SER A 207 2.13 20.91 8.89
N ASP A 208 1.95 19.86 9.69
CA ASP A 208 2.41 19.81 11.08
C ASP A 208 3.88 19.36 11.13
N PRO A 209 4.81 20.18 11.66
CA PRO A 209 6.22 19.80 11.81
C PRO A 209 6.46 18.59 12.72
N GLN A 210 5.50 18.23 13.59
CA GLN A 210 5.57 17.03 14.43
C GLN A 210 5.07 15.77 13.71
N SER A 211 4.51 15.92 12.51
CA SER A 211 4.04 14.80 11.71
C SER A 211 5.20 13.94 11.24
N LYS A 212 5.15 12.64 11.55
CA LYS A 212 6.18 11.67 11.20
C LYS A 212 5.61 10.59 10.31
N LEU A 213 6.45 10.08 9.40
CA LEU A 213 6.10 8.93 8.57
C LEU A 213 5.93 7.69 9.46
N ILE A 214 4.77 7.06 9.37
CA ILE A 214 4.47 5.78 9.99
C ILE A 214 5.09 4.70 9.11
N SER A 215 6.19 4.09 9.55
CA SER A 215 6.88 3.05 8.77
C SER A 215 6.12 1.72 8.69
N THR A 216 5.35 1.39 9.73
CA THR A 216 4.55 0.17 9.85
C THR A 216 3.24 0.53 10.53
N TYR A 217 2.15 0.32 9.81
CA TYR A 217 0.81 0.58 10.29
C TYR A 217 0.33 -0.57 11.19
N ILE A 218 -0.01 -0.20 12.42
CA ILE A 218 -0.69 -1.06 13.41
C ILE A 218 -2.07 -0.46 13.66
N LYS A 219 -3.12 -1.25 13.43
CA LYS A 219 -4.51 -0.78 13.44
C LYS A 219 -4.90 -0.22 14.80
N GLU A 220 -4.58 -0.93 15.88
CA GLU A 220 -4.93 -0.58 17.26
C GLU A 220 -4.28 0.72 17.73
N ARG A 221 -3.13 1.09 17.13
CA ARG A 221 -2.40 2.32 17.46
C ARG A 221 -2.87 3.49 16.61
N HIS A 222 -2.97 3.29 15.30
CA HIS A 222 -3.05 4.41 14.37
C HIS A 222 -4.47 4.70 13.86
N GLN A 223 -5.40 3.74 13.92
CA GLN A 223 -6.73 3.91 13.32
C GLN A 223 -7.50 5.10 13.90
N GLU A 224 -7.33 5.40 15.19
CA GLU A 224 -7.98 6.53 15.88
C GLU A 224 -7.17 7.83 15.81
N GLU A 225 -5.87 7.76 15.51
CA GLU A 225 -4.96 8.92 15.51
C GLU A 225 -4.86 9.59 14.13
N ILE A 226 -5.07 8.85 13.04
CA ILE A 226 -4.89 9.37 11.70
C ILE A 226 -6.10 10.19 11.25
N THR A 227 -5.88 11.49 11.06
CA THR A 227 -6.82 12.33 10.32
C THR A 227 -6.46 12.31 8.84
N PHE A 228 -7.32 11.72 8.01
CA PHE A 228 -7.16 11.76 6.56
C PHE A 228 -7.46 13.18 6.04
N GLY A 229 -6.48 13.83 5.42
CA GLY A 229 -6.67 15.12 4.75
C GLY A 229 -7.62 15.03 3.55
N GLU A 230 -7.95 16.19 2.97
CA GLU A 230 -8.87 16.30 1.82
C GLU A 230 -8.45 15.44 0.61
N MET A 231 -9.44 15.00 -0.18
CA MET A 231 -9.22 14.20 -1.38
C MET A 231 -8.35 14.95 -2.41
N SER A 232 -7.43 14.25 -3.08
CA SER A 232 -6.60 14.83 -4.14
C SER A 232 -7.47 15.42 -5.27
N ARG A 233 -7.14 16.62 -5.76
CA ARG A 233 -7.91 17.33 -6.82
C ARG A 233 -8.01 16.60 -8.17
N VAL A 234 -7.17 15.59 -8.40
CA VAL A 234 -6.97 14.93 -9.71
C VAL A 234 -7.32 13.43 -9.73
N GLY A 235 -7.69 12.84 -8.58
CA GLY A 235 -8.01 11.42 -8.46
C GLY A 235 -9.35 11.16 -7.77
N ARG A 236 -9.92 9.97 -8.00
CA ARG A 236 -11.13 9.50 -7.31
C ARG A 236 -10.84 9.05 -5.86
N GLY A 237 -9.62 8.55 -5.60
CA GLY A 237 -9.20 7.97 -4.32
C GLY A 237 -8.22 8.84 -3.52
N GLY A 238 -8.65 9.33 -2.35
CA GLY A 238 -7.82 10.02 -1.36
C GLY A 238 -6.97 9.05 -0.51
N MET A 239 -6.35 9.56 0.56
CA MET A 239 -5.57 8.70 1.48
C MET A 239 -6.47 7.67 2.19
N THR A 240 -7.71 8.03 2.55
CA THR A 240 -8.69 7.12 3.13
C THR A 240 -8.93 5.88 2.26
N ALA A 241 -9.03 6.08 0.94
CA ALA A 241 -9.19 5.01 -0.05
C ALA A 241 -8.04 4.01 0.00
N LYS A 242 -6.82 4.54 -0.03
CA LYS A 242 -5.56 3.78 -0.04
C LYS A 242 -5.40 2.99 1.23
N VAL A 243 -5.63 3.62 2.39
CA VAL A 243 -5.56 2.92 3.67
C VAL A 243 -6.62 1.85 3.77
N LYS A 244 -7.87 2.11 3.35
CA LYS A 244 -8.92 1.08 3.33
C LYS A 244 -8.52 -0.11 2.45
N ALA A 245 -8.03 0.14 1.23
CA ALA A 245 -7.57 -0.92 0.32
C ALA A 245 -6.38 -1.69 0.91
N ALA A 246 -5.41 -0.98 1.51
CA ALA A 246 -4.22 -1.57 2.11
C ALA A 246 -4.56 -2.45 3.32
N VAL A 247 -5.43 -1.96 4.22
CA VAL A 247 -5.90 -2.73 5.38
C VAL A 247 -6.67 -3.97 4.93
N ASN A 248 -7.59 -3.85 3.97
CA ASN A 248 -8.36 -4.99 3.50
C ASN A 248 -7.48 -6.09 2.88
N ALA A 249 -6.47 -5.72 2.08
CA ALA A 249 -5.52 -6.67 1.51
C ALA A 249 -4.61 -7.28 2.58
N ALA A 250 -4.10 -6.47 3.51
CA ALA A 250 -3.26 -6.94 4.61
C ALA A 250 -3.99 -7.91 5.55
N ASP A 251 -5.22 -7.60 5.94
CA ASP A 251 -6.07 -8.47 6.78
C ASP A 251 -6.34 -9.81 6.07
N SER A 252 -6.39 -9.80 4.73
CA SER A 252 -6.54 -10.99 3.87
C SER A 252 -5.22 -11.72 3.61
N GLY A 253 -4.12 -11.30 4.23
CA GLY A 253 -2.81 -11.97 4.16
C GLY A 253 -1.86 -11.46 3.08
N ILE A 254 -2.19 -10.36 2.39
CA ILE A 254 -1.30 -9.74 1.39
C ILE A 254 -0.62 -8.51 1.99
N PRO A 255 0.69 -8.54 2.24
CA PRO A 255 1.44 -7.36 2.64
C PRO A 255 1.25 -6.20 1.65
N VAL A 256 1.08 -4.99 2.16
CA VAL A 256 0.93 -3.78 1.33
C VAL A 256 1.93 -2.72 1.73
N ILE A 257 2.55 -2.05 0.75
CA ILE A 257 3.40 -0.88 0.99
C ILE A 257 2.83 0.32 0.26
N ILE A 258 2.54 1.40 1.00
CA ILE A 258 2.25 2.71 0.42
C ILE A 258 3.56 3.50 0.41
N THR A 259 3.98 3.95 -0.77
CA THR A 259 5.18 4.79 -0.90
C THR A 259 5.08 5.81 -2.04
N SER A 260 6.00 6.76 -2.07
CA SER A 260 6.05 7.78 -3.13
C SER A 260 6.45 7.16 -4.46
N GLY A 261 5.63 7.39 -5.48
CA GLY A 261 5.95 7.12 -6.88
C GLY A 261 6.76 8.25 -7.53
N TYR A 262 7.05 9.35 -6.81
CA TYR A 262 7.80 10.48 -7.35
C TYR A 262 9.31 10.25 -7.26
N VAL A 263 9.74 9.42 -6.31
CA VAL A 263 11.15 9.08 -6.08
C VAL A 263 11.51 7.85 -6.90
N ALA A 264 12.48 8.02 -7.81
CA ALA A 264 13.00 6.91 -8.60
C ALA A 264 13.73 5.90 -7.70
N GLY A 265 13.60 4.60 -8.01
CA GLY A 265 14.23 3.51 -7.26
C GLY A 265 13.44 3.02 -6.05
N ASN A 266 12.36 3.70 -5.63
CA ASN A 266 11.59 3.29 -4.45
C ASN A 266 11.02 1.86 -4.58
N VAL A 267 10.64 1.42 -5.78
CA VAL A 267 10.14 0.05 -5.97
C VAL A 267 11.26 -0.95 -5.67
N ILE A 268 12.46 -0.72 -6.19
CA ILE A 268 13.62 -1.60 -5.95
C ILE A 268 13.99 -1.62 -4.46
N LYS A 269 14.09 -0.45 -3.84
CA LYS A 269 14.38 -0.33 -2.40
C LYS A 269 13.37 -1.05 -1.51
N VAL A 270 12.09 -1.01 -1.89
CA VAL A 270 11.03 -1.77 -1.22
C VAL A 270 11.29 -3.28 -1.33
N ILE A 271 11.64 -3.77 -2.52
CA ILE A 271 11.94 -5.19 -2.75
C ILE A 271 13.23 -5.63 -2.03
N ASP A 272 14.22 -4.74 -1.93
CA ASP A 272 15.43 -4.95 -1.13
C ASP A 272 15.17 -4.96 0.40
N GLY A 273 13.93 -4.67 0.81
CA GLY A 273 13.49 -4.67 2.20
C GLY A 273 13.97 -3.47 3.01
N GLU A 274 14.26 -2.35 2.35
CA GLU A 274 14.50 -1.08 3.02
C GLU A 274 13.20 -0.56 3.70
N ARG A 275 13.35 0.22 4.78
CA ARG A 275 12.24 0.84 5.53
C ARG A 275 11.67 2.06 4.79
N ILE A 276 11.19 1.84 3.56
CA ILE A 276 10.59 2.86 2.69
C ILE A 276 9.07 2.83 2.80
N GLY A 277 8.48 4.01 2.95
CA GLY A 277 7.04 4.22 3.06
C GLY A 277 6.39 3.54 4.27
N THR A 278 5.11 3.20 4.14
CA THR A 278 4.30 2.58 5.18
C THR A 278 3.93 1.17 4.79
N LEU A 279 4.31 0.21 5.62
CA LEU A 279 3.87 -1.17 5.52
C LEU A 279 2.54 -1.39 6.24
N PHE A 280 1.67 -2.17 5.62
CA PHE A 280 0.51 -2.80 6.21
C PHE A 280 0.73 -4.30 6.16
N HIS A 281 0.64 -4.96 7.31
CA HIS A 281 0.81 -6.40 7.42
C HIS A 281 -0.09 -6.92 8.54
N ARG A 282 -0.71 -8.10 8.36
CA ARG A 282 -1.56 -8.71 9.38
C ARG A 282 -0.84 -8.85 10.73
N ASP A 283 0.41 -9.26 10.66
CA ASP A 283 1.25 -9.53 11.83
C ASP A 283 2.06 -8.30 12.29
N ALA A 284 1.76 -7.10 11.76
CA ALA A 284 2.48 -5.86 12.11
C ALA A 284 2.49 -5.58 13.62
N HIS A 285 1.42 -5.96 14.33
CA HIS A 285 1.29 -5.84 15.78
C HIS A 285 2.32 -6.67 16.56
N LEU A 286 2.83 -7.77 15.97
CA LEU A 286 3.87 -8.62 16.57
C LEU A 286 5.27 -8.02 16.41
N TRP A 287 5.46 -7.14 15.43
CA TRP A 287 6.75 -6.50 15.13
C TRP A 287 6.90 -5.15 15.78
N ALA A 288 5.88 -4.70 16.52
CA ALA A 288 5.96 -3.52 17.34
C ALA A 288 7.09 -3.71 18.36
N SER A 289 8.26 -3.19 18.06
CA SER A 289 9.31 -3.10 19.05
C SER A 289 8.77 -2.26 20.19
N PHE A 290 8.78 -2.82 21.41
CA PHE A 290 8.45 -2.12 22.65
C PHE A 290 9.33 -0.87 22.90
N THR A 291 10.29 -0.57 22.02
CA THR A 291 11.17 0.60 22.08
C THR A 291 10.57 1.90 21.53
N GLU A 292 9.50 1.87 20.72
CA GLU A 292 8.86 3.08 20.15
C GLU A 292 7.56 3.51 20.86
N VAL A 293 7.33 3.05 22.08
CA VAL A 293 6.22 3.53 22.91
C VAL A 293 6.76 4.64 23.81
N GLY A 294 6.44 5.90 23.49
CA GLY A 294 6.80 7.01 24.36
C GLY A 294 6.20 6.80 25.76
N ALA A 295 6.84 7.32 26.81
CA ALA A 295 6.34 7.18 28.18
C ALA A 295 4.86 7.60 28.34
N ARG A 296 4.40 8.53 27.51
CA ARG A 296 3.00 8.96 27.40
C ARG A 296 2.10 7.86 26.87
N ASP A 297 2.47 7.19 25.79
CA ASP A 297 1.67 6.14 25.15
C ASP A 297 1.58 4.91 26.07
N MET A 298 2.67 4.59 26.77
CA MET A 298 2.66 3.56 27.83
C MET A 298 1.67 3.93 28.94
N ALA A 299 1.66 5.19 29.38
CA ALA A 299 0.74 5.65 30.42
C ALA A 299 -0.73 5.63 29.97
N VAL A 300 -1.01 5.98 28.70
CA VAL A 300 -2.36 5.90 28.12
C VAL A 300 -2.82 4.45 28.03
N SER A 301 -2.01 3.56 27.46
CA SER A 301 -2.34 2.14 27.32
C SER A 301 -2.54 1.46 28.68
N ALA A 302 -1.69 1.76 29.67
CA ALA A 302 -1.85 1.27 31.04
C ALA A 302 -3.18 1.75 31.66
N ARG A 303 -3.56 3.01 31.42
CA ARG A 303 -4.82 3.57 31.91
C ARG A 303 -6.04 2.90 31.27
N GLU A 304 -6.01 2.66 29.96
CA GLU A 304 -7.10 1.99 29.25
C GLU A 304 -7.23 0.52 29.64
N SER A 305 -6.11 -0.19 29.71
CA SER A 305 -6.07 -1.58 30.17
C SER A 305 -6.59 -1.69 31.60
N SER A 306 -6.20 -0.77 32.49
CA SER A 306 -6.73 -0.71 33.86
C SER A 306 -8.25 -0.51 33.88
N ARG A 307 -8.81 0.32 32.99
CA ARG A 307 -10.28 0.51 32.91
C ARG A 307 -10.98 -0.76 32.43
N ARG A 308 -10.43 -1.43 31.41
CA ARG A 308 -10.97 -2.71 30.92
C ARG A 308 -10.94 -3.78 32.01
N LEU A 309 -9.83 -3.86 32.76
CA LEU A 309 -9.66 -4.81 33.86
C LEU A 309 -10.62 -4.53 35.03
N GLN A 310 -10.92 -3.26 35.31
CA GLN A 310 -11.92 -2.87 36.31
C GLN A 310 -13.35 -3.20 35.89
N ALA A 311 -13.64 -3.20 34.58
CA ALA A 311 -14.97 -3.46 34.04
C ALA A 311 -15.35 -4.95 34.01
N ILE A 312 -14.38 -5.87 34.14
CA ILE A 312 -14.64 -7.33 34.19
C ILE A 312 -14.85 -7.84 35.63
N SER A 313 -15.36 -9.06 35.76
CA SER A 313 -15.66 -9.69 37.05
C SER A 313 -14.41 -9.99 37.88
N SER A 314 -14.57 -10.21 39.18
CA SER A 314 -13.46 -10.65 40.05
C SER A 314 -12.86 -11.98 39.61
N ASP A 315 -13.71 -12.88 39.11
CA ASP A 315 -13.32 -14.24 38.75
C ASP A 315 -12.50 -14.23 37.46
N ASP A 316 -12.90 -13.42 36.48
CA ASP A 316 -12.15 -13.23 35.24
C ASP A 316 -10.80 -12.55 35.51
N ARG A 317 -10.75 -11.55 36.41
CA ARG A 317 -9.48 -10.94 36.81
C ARG A 317 -8.52 -11.95 37.46
N ASN A 318 -9.04 -12.78 38.36
CA ASN A 318 -8.23 -13.82 39.00
C ASN A 318 -7.73 -14.84 37.97
N LYS A 319 -8.59 -15.24 37.03
CA LYS A 319 -8.20 -16.13 35.95
C LYS A 319 -7.06 -15.56 35.12
N ILE A 320 -7.13 -14.29 34.73
CA ILE A 320 -6.05 -13.61 34.00
C ILE A 320 -4.73 -13.64 34.78
N LEU A 321 -4.77 -13.43 36.10
CA LEU A 321 -3.56 -13.50 36.94
C LEU A 321 -2.95 -14.90 36.96
N PHE A 322 -3.78 -15.95 37.06
CA PHE A 322 -3.31 -17.32 36.99
C PHE A 322 -2.77 -17.68 35.60
N ASP A 323 -3.46 -17.28 34.53
CA ASP A 323 -3.01 -17.51 33.15
C ASP A 323 -1.63 -16.84 32.91
N ILE A 324 -1.40 -15.65 33.48
CA ILE A 324 -0.08 -14.98 33.42
C ILE A 324 0.96 -15.76 34.23
N ALA A 325 0.63 -16.22 35.44
CA ALA A 325 1.56 -17.00 36.27
C ALA A 325 1.96 -18.30 35.57
N ASP A 326 0.99 -19.03 35.04
CA ASP A 326 1.20 -20.27 34.28
C ASP A 326 2.06 -20.01 33.04
N ALA A 327 1.78 -18.93 32.29
CA ALA A 327 2.58 -18.55 31.13
C ALA A 327 4.04 -18.23 31.50
N LEU A 328 4.28 -17.57 32.63
CA LEU A 328 5.64 -17.30 33.12
C LEU A 328 6.38 -18.58 33.48
N GLU A 329 5.69 -19.55 34.09
CA GLU A 329 6.29 -20.85 34.43
C GLU A 329 6.60 -21.69 33.18
N VAL A 330 5.66 -21.77 32.24
CA VAL A 330 5.83 -22.51 30.98
C VAL A 330 7.00 -21.96 30.16
N ASN A 331 7.17 -20.63 30.13
CA ASN A 331 8.20 -19.98 29.33
C ASN A 331 9.50 -19.68 30.10
N ARG A 332 9.65 -20.18 31.33
CA ARG A 332 10.79 -19.87 32.23
C ARG A 332 12.15 -19.98 31.55
N GLN A 333 12.39 -21.07 30.81
CA GLN A 333 13.68 -21.33 30.21
C GLN A 333 14.03 -20.31 29.11
N GLN A 334 13.04 -19.94 28.30
CA GLN A 334 13.19 -18.91 27.27
C GLN A 334 13.42 -17.53 27.91
N ILE A 335 12.64 -17.18 28.95
CA ILE A 335 12.78 -15.91 29.67
C ILE A 335 14.18 -15.74 30.25
N ILE A 336 14.73 -16.77 30.89
CA ILE A 336 16.09 -16.72 31.45
C ILE A 336 17.15 -16.61 30.34
N SER A 337 16.95 -17.30 29.21
CA SER A 337 17.85 -17.22 28.06
C SER A 337 17.93 -15.81 27.49
N GLU A 338 16.77 -15.18 27.24
CA GLU A 338 16.71 -13.81 26.72
C GLU A 338 17.25 -12.79 27.73
N ASN A 339 16.92 -12.93 29.02
CA ASN A 339 17.49 -12.08 30.06
C ASN A 339 19.01 -12.17 30.13
N GLY A 340 19.59 -13.36 29.88
CA GLY A 340 21.03 -13.53 29.76
C GLY A 340 21.64 -12.74 28.60
N ALA A 341 20.95 -12.71 27.45
CA ALA A 341 21.37 -11.90 26.30
C ALA A 341 21.31 -10.39 26.62
N ASP A 342 20.25 -9.93 27.30
CA ASP A 342 20.11 -8.54 27.72
C ASP A 342 21.19 -8.11 28.72
N VAL A 343 21.51 -8.97 29.69
CA VAL A 343 22.59 -8.74 30.67
C VAL A 343 23.93 -8.63 29.95
N ALA A 344 24.23 -9.53 29.01
CA ALA A 344 25.46 -9.48 28.22
C ALA A 344 25.55 -8.19 27.37
N ALA A 345 24.44 -7.76 26.77
CA ALA A 345 24.37 -6.52 26.01
C ALA A 345 24.60 -5.29 26.91
N ALA A 346 24.01 -5.27 28.11
CA ALA A 346 24.19 -4.19 29.09
C ALA A 346 25.62 -4.13 29.63
N GLU A 347 26.27 -5.28 29.83
CA GLU A 347 27.70 -5.34 30.18
C GLU A 347 28.58 -4.80 29.05
N ALA A 348 28.33 -5.21 27.80
CA ALA A 348 29.06 -4.71 26.63
C ALA A 348 28.90 -3.20 26.42
N ALA A 349 27.72 -2.66 26.75
CA ALA A 349 27.43 -1.22 26.68
C ALA A 349 27.94 -0.42 27.90
N GLY A 350 28.57 -1.07 28.90
CA GLY A 350 29.21 -0.39 30.02
C GLY A 350 28.26 0.18 31.08
N TYR A 351 27.06 -0.39 31.22
CA TYR A 351 26.11 0.05 32.25
C TYR A 351 26.63 -0.21 33.68
N ALA A 352 26.19 0.61 34.64
CA ALA A 352 26.60 0.46 36.03
C ALA A 352 26.19 -0.91 36.62
N LYS A 353 27.09 -1.55 37.36
CA LYS A 353 26.86 -2.89 37.97
C LYS A 353 25.57 -3.00 38.79
N ALA A 354 25.17 -1.92 39.47
CA ALA A 354 23.93 -1.89 40.25
C ALA A 354 22.67 -1.99 39.38
N LEU A 355 22.71 -1.49 38.14
CA LEU A 355 21.60 -1.60 37.18
C LEU A 355 21.55 -3.01 36.58
N ILE A 356 22.71 -3.57 36.23
CA ILE A 356 22.83 -4.94 35.71
C ILE A 356 22.32 -5.96 36.74
N ALA A 357 22.67 -5.79 38.02
CA ALA A 357 22.18 -6.64 39.11
C ALA A 357 20.65 -6.58 39.29
N ARG A 358 20.02 -5.43 39.00
CA ARG A 358 18.56 -5.31 39.02
C ARG A 358 17.90 -6.02 37.84
N LEU A 359 18.52 -5.92 36.67
CA LEU A 359 18.09 -6.55 35.42
C LEU A 359 18.20 -8.08 35.45
N THR A 360 19.19 -8.62 36.16
CA THR A 360 19.44 -10.07 36.21
C THR A 360 18.29 -10.82 36.89
N LEU A 361 17.74 -11.81 36.20
CA LEU A 361 16.76 -12.77 36.72
C LEU A 361 17.47 -14.06 37.15
N THR A 362 16.94 -14.73 38.17
CA THR A 362 17.46 -16.04 38.62
C THR A 362 16.33 -17.05 38.59
N PRO A 363 16.59 -18.37 38.57
CA PRO A 363 15.51 -19.36 38.59
C PRO A 363 14.54 -19.24 39.78
N GLN A 364 14.95 -18.55 40.86
CA GLN A 364 14.10 -18.25 42.03
C GLN A 364 13.44 -16.86 41.99
N LYS A 365 13.86 -15.96 41.11
CA LYS A 365 13.44 -14.55 41.02
C LYS A 365 12.77 -14.30 39.67
#